data_AF-A0A8H4V0Y5-F1
#
_entry.id   AF-A0A8H4V0Y5-F1
#
_cell.length_a   1.000
_cell.length_b   1.000
_cell.length_c   1.000
_cell.angle_alpha   90.00
_cell.angle_beta   90.00
_cell.angle_gamma   90.00
#
_symmetry.space_group_name_H-M   'P 1'
#
loop_
_entity.id
_entity.type
_entity.pdbx_description
1 polymer ?
#
loop_
_entity_poly.entity_id
_entity_poly.type
_entity_poly.pdbx_seq_one_letter_code
_entity_poly.pdbx_strand_id
1 'polypeptide(L)'
;MSVDTSYLTTQVNNIIDQLHGIFDDIGVPNHERETRETELFAALSDTLNNHLRIVNTEKQDMIAEAEHLINTIKQMEVALDDQKANGQYEPDSDLQITFPLNRCIVALKEKYSAISRLHRERYEQVKKLVEALESYSSHLEATFVKIPLPPTAPNASIPPNFDLSPSYVTKLDNEFTRVYEEYNKRVHLVKVTSEEIIKLWAELGTPQAQTDSTIVKYYRDAPEQLGLHDTDLANLKGKRDRLMDEKKNREKKLKDLKVAVEG
;
A
#
# COMPACT_ATOMS: atom_id res chain seq x y z
N MET A 1 -35.46 -29.69 -7.94
CA MET A 1 -35.98 -31.07 -7.97
C MET A 1 -36.10 -31.52 -6.53
N SER A 2 -37.30 -31.51 -5.96
CA SER A 2 -37.54 -32.10 -4.65
C SER A 2 -37.42 -33.62 -4.82
N VAL A 3 -36.46 -34.23 -4.12
CA VAL A 3 -36.50 -35.67 -3.92
C VAL A 3 -37.76 -35.92 -3.10
N ASP A 4 -38.75 -36.56 -3.70
CA ASP A 4 -39.95 -36.97 -2.98
C ASP A 4 -39.51 -37.91 -1.87
N THR A 5 -39.72 -37.49 -0.63
CA THR A 5 -39.41 -38.31 0.56
C THR A 5 -40.12 -39.66 0.48
N SER A 6 -41.31 -39.70 -0.14
CA SER A 6 -42.05 -40.93 -0.44
C SER A 6 -41.28 -41.87 -1.37
N TYR A 7 -40.54 -41.36 -2.36
CA TYR A 7 -39.74 -42.17 -3.28
C TYR A 7 -38.54 -42.80 -2.59
N LEU A 8 -37.84 -42.04 -1.72
CA LEU A 8 -36.71 -42.57 -0.95
C LEU A 8 -37.16 -43.65 0.03
N THR A 9 -38.25 -43.41 0.78
CA THR A 9 -38.82 -44.40 1.70
C THR A 9 -39.26 -45.66 0.94
N THR A 10 -39.87 -45.51 -0.23
CA THR A 10 -40.28 -46.66 -1.07
C THR A 10 -39.08 -47.44 -1.57
N GLN A 11 -38.01 -46.78 -2.02
CA GLN A 11 -36.78 -47.45 -2.43
C GLN A 11 -36.10 -48.20 -1.28
N VAL A 12 -35.99 -47.58 -0.10
CA VAL A 12 -35.38 -48.21 1.08
C VAL A 12 -36.16 -49.47 1.46
N ASN A 13 -37.50 -49.40 1.50
CA ASN A 13 -38.34 -50.57 1.81
C ASN A 13 -38.19 -51.68 0.77
N ASN A 14 -38.17 -51.36 -0.54
CA ASN A 14 -37.96 -52.35 -1.58
C ASN A 14 -36.60 -53.06 -1.48
N ILE A 15 -35.54 -52.32 -1.11
CA ILE A 15 -34.20 -52.90 -0.91
C ILE A 15 -34.19 -53.82 0.31
N ILE A 16 -34.88 -53.45 1.39
CA ILE A 16 -35.03 -54.28 2.59
C ILE A 16 -35.76 -55.59 2.27
N ASP A 17 -36.87 -55.53 1.52
CA ASP A 17 -37.62 -56.72 1.11
C ASP A 17 -36.76 -57.68 0.25
N GLN A 18 -35.97 -57.13 -0.68
CA GLN A 18 -35.02 -57.92 -1.48
C GLN A 18 -33.91 -58.53 -0.62
N LEU A 19 -33.40 -57.79 0.35
CA LEU A 19 -32.37 -58.25 1.28
C LEU A 19 -32.89 -59.42 2.14
N HIS A 20 -34.12 -59.33 2.64
CA HIS A 20 -34.75 -60.43 3.38
C HIS A 20 -34.91 -61.68 2.51
N GLY A 21 -35.34 -61.53 1.24
CA GLY A 21 -35.42 -62.66 0.30
C GLY A 21 -34.07 -63.33 0.08
N ILE A 22 -32.99 -62.56 -0.07
CA ILE A 22 -31.63 -63.09 -0.19
C ILE A 22 -31.19 -63.79 1.12
N PHE A 23 -31.54 -63.25 2.28
CA PHE A 23 -31.26 -63.89 3.57
C PHE A 23 -31.97 -65.23 3.75
N ASP A 24 -33.18 -65.36 3.21
CA ASP A 24 -33.92 -66.61 3.16
C ASP A 24 -33.22 -67.62 2.22
N ASP A 25 -32.82 -67.18 1.04
CA ASP A 25 -32.16 -68.03 0.04
C ASP A 25 -30.82 -68.62 0.52
N ILE A 26 -30.04 -67.85 1.31
CA ILE A 26 -28.73 -68.29 1.83
C ILE A 26 -28.81 -68.82 3.28
N GLY A 27 -29.97 -68.78 3.92
CA GLY A 27 -30.20 -69.33 5.26
C GLY A 27 -29.57 -68.55 6.42
N VAL A 28 -29.54 -67.21 6.38
CA VAL A 28 -29.00 -66.38 7.48
C VAL A 28 -29.87 -66.46 8.74
N PRO A 29 -29.32 -66.71 9.94
CA PRO A 29 -30.06 -66.69 11.21
C PRO A 29 -30.56 -65.28 11.61
N ASN A 30 -31.70 -65.20 12.31
CA ASN A 30 -32.36 -63.93 12.66
C ASN A 30 -31.46 -62.90 13.39
N HIS A 31 -30.61 -63.34 14.32
CA HIS A 31 -29.71 -62.43 15.05
C HIS A 31 -28.67 -61.77 14.13
N GLU A 32 -28.25 -62.48 13.07
CA GLU A 32 -27.31 -61.96 12.08
C GLU A 32 -28.02 -61.04 11.07
N ARG A 33 -29.30 -61.30 10.76
CA ARG A 33 -30.13 -60.40 9.94
C ARG A 33 -30.31 -59.03 10.61
N GLU A 34 -30.69 -59.03 11.89
CA GLU A 34 -30.88 -57.80 12.67
C GLU A 34 -29.58 -56.99 12.77
N THR A 35 -28.44 -57.68 12.93
CA THR A 35 -27.11 -57.03 12.92
C THR A 35 -26.83 -56.36 11.57
N ARG A 36 -27.02 -57.06 10.45
CA ARG A 36 -26.77 -56.53 9.09
C ARG A 36 -27.73 -55.40 8.70
N GLU A 37 -28.99 -55.47 9.14
CA GLU A 37 -29.96 -54.38 8.94
C GLU A 37 -29.59 -53.14 9.75
N THR A 38 -29.16 -53.34 11.01
CA THR A 38 -28.67 -52.24 11.85
C THR A 38 -27.45 -51.56 11.21
N GLU A 39 -26.52 -52.33 10.64
CA GLU A 39 -25.38 -51.80 9.89
C GLU A 39 -25.80 -50.99 8.65
N LEU A 40 -26.79 -51.46 7.90
CA LEU A 40 -27.32 -50.73 6.73
C LEU A 40 -27.93 -49.37 7.13
N PHE A 41 -28.76 -49.36 8.17
CA PHE A 41 -29.36 -48.12 8.67
C PHE A 41 -28.32 -47.17 9.25
N ALA A 42 -27.31 -47.71 9.95
CA ALA A 42 -26.19 -46.92 10.45
C ALA A 42 -25.45 -46.23 9.28
N ALA A 43 -25.11 -46.97 8.23
CA ALA A 43 -24.43 -46.42 7.06
C ALA A 43 -25.26 -45.34 6.32
N LEU A 44 -26.58 -45.54 6.18
CA LEU A 44 -27.48 -44.56 5.56
C LEU A 44 -27.60 -43.29 6.42
N SER A 45 -27.79 -43.46 7.73
CA SER A 45 -27.85 -42.36 8.70
C SER A 45 -26.55 -41.56 8.71
N ASP A 46 -25.40 -42.24 8.73
CA ASP A 46 -24.08 -41.61 8.68
C ASP A 46 -23.90 -40.80 7.40
N THR A 47 -24.34 -41.33 6.25
CA THR A 47 -24.27 -40.63 4.96
C THR A 47 -25.13 -39.35 4.95
N LEU A 48 -26.37 -39.43 5.43
CA LEU A 48 -27.28 -38.28 5.50
C LEU A 48 -26.79 -37.22 6.49
N ASN A 49 -26.37 -37.63 7.69
CA ASN A 49 -25.80 -36.73 8.68
C ASN A 49 -24.52 -36.07 8.17
N ASN A 50 -23.67 -36.82 7.45
CA ASN A 50 -22.48 -36.26 6.84
C ASN A 50 -22.83 -35.23 5.75
N HIS A 51 -23.81 -35.50 4.91
CA HIS A 51 -24.25 -34.54 3.89
C HIS A 51 -24.82 -33.25 4.53
N LEU A 52 -25.64 -33.39 5.57
CA LEU A 52 -26.16 -32.24 6.33
C LEU A 52 -25.02 -31.41 6.93
N ARG A 53 -24.00 -32.08 7.49
CA ARG A 53 -22.80 -31.42 8.02
C ARG A 53 -22.05 -30.65 6.94
N ILE A 54 -21.84 -31.24 5.77
CA ILE A 54 -21.15 -30.60 4.62
C ILE A 54 -21.89 -29.32 4.21
N VAL A 55 -23.20 -29.40 3.99
CA VAL A 55 -24.00 -28.24 3.57
C VAL A 55 -24.04 -27.17 4.67
N ASN A 56 -24.06 -27.57 5.94
CA ASN A 56 -23.98 -26.61 7.04
C ASN A 56 -22.61 -25.93 7.11
N THR A 57 -21.51 -26.65 6.87
CA THR A 57 -20.17 -26.06 6.76
C THR A 57 -20.11 -25.06 5.61
N GLU A 58 -20.60 -25.44 4.41
CA GLU A 58 -20.66 -24.53 3.25
C GLU A 58 -21.43 -23.25 3.58
N LYS A 59 -22.57 -23.37 4.28
CA LYS A 59 -23.33 -22.21 4.76
C LYS A 59 -22.51 -21.32 5.70
N GLN A 60 -21.73 -21.89 6.63
CA GLN A 60 -20.89 -21.08 7.53
C GLN A 60 -19.75 -20.39 6.77
N ASP A 61 -19.13 -21.08 5.81
CA ASP A 61 -18.08 -20.51 4.97
C ASP A 61 -18.61 -19.32 4.14
N MET A 62 -19.83 -19.45 3.59
CA MET A 62 -20.52 -18.37 2.90
C MET A 62 -20.82 -17.15 3.79
N ILE A 63 -21.18 -17.38 5.06
CA ILE A 63 -21.40 -16.30 6.04
C ILE A 63 -20.07 -15.58 6.33
N ALA A 64 -18.99 -16.33 6.56
CA ALA A 64 -17.67 -15.76 6.80
C ALA A 64 -17.15 -14.96 5.59
N GLU A 65 -17.38 -15.44 4.37
CA GLU A 65 -17.06 -14.70 3.14
C GLU A 65 -17.83 -13.37 3.07
N ALA A 66 -19.13 -13.39 3.37
CA ALA A 66 -19.96 -12.19 3.38
C ALA A 66 -19.50 -11.18 4.44
N GLU A 67 -19.18 -11.63 5.65
CA GLU A 67 -18.62 -10.78 6.72
C GLU A 67 -17.30 -10.14 6.30
N HIS A 68 -16.41 -10.92 5.68
CA HIS A 68 -15.14 -10.42 5.20
C HIS A 68 -15.31 -9.36 4.10
N LEU A 69 -16.21 -9.59 3.14
CA LEU A 69 -16.53 -8.62 2.09
C LEU A 69 -17.11 -7.32 2.68
N ILE A 70 -18.05 -7.42 3.62
CA ILE A 70 -18.65 -6.25 4.28
C ILE A 70 -17.58 -5.43 5.00
N ASN A 71 -16.70 -6.08 5.77
CA ASN A 71 -15.64 -5.39 6.50
C ASN A 71 -14.66 -4.71 5.56
N THR A 72 -14.27 -5.39 4.47
CA THR A 72 -13.36 -4.81 3.47
C THR A 72 -14.00 -3.62 2.77
N ILE A 73 -15.26 -3.73 2.36
CA ILE A 73 -16.02 -2.63 1.77
C ILE A 73 -16.03 -1.42 2.71
N LYS A 74 -16.38 -1.62 3.99
CA LYS A 74 -16.41 -0.54 4.98
C LYS A 74 -15.05 0.14 5.16
N GLN A 75 -13.97 -0.63 5.20
CA GLN A 75 -12.61 -0.09 5.28
C GLN A 75 -12.28 0.78 4.06
N MET A 76 -12.62 0.33 2.86
CA MET A 76 -12.39 1.08 1.62
C MET A 76 -13.25 2.34 1.53
N GLU A 77 -14.49 2.31 2.03
CA GLU A 77 -15.34 3.48 2.07
C GLU A 77 -14.81 4.56 3.03
N VAL A 78 -14.32 4.15 4.21
CA VAL A 78 -13.67 5.06 5.16
C VAL A 78 -12.39 5.65 4.57
N ALA A 79 -11.61 4.83 3.87
CA ALA A 79 -10.41 5.29 3.16
C ALA A 79 -10.71 6.30 2.05
N LEU A 80 -11.93 6.36 1.51
CA LEU A 80 -12.27 7.25 0.39
C LEU A 80 -13.00 8.53 0.80
N ASP A 81 -13.58 8.57 2.01
CA ASP A 81 -14.46 9.67 2.42
C ASP A 81 -14.31 10.04 3.90
N ASP A 82 -13.85 11.27 4.14
CA ASP A 82 -13.71 11.86 5.48
C ASP A 82 -15.06 12.03 6.21
N GLN A 83 -16.15 12.23 5.46
CA GLN A 83 -17.48 12.50 6.04
C GLN A 83 -18.06 11.23 6.70
N LYS A 84 -17.76 10.05 6.14
CA LYS A 84 -18.11 8.76 6.73
C LYS A 84 -17.30 8.46 8.00
N ALA A 85 -16.07 8.97 8.11
CA ALA A 85 -15.22 8.79 9.29
C ALA A 85 -15.64 9.67 10.49
N ASN A 86 -16.23 10.85 10.23
CA ASN A 86 -16.62 11.82 11.26
C ASN A 86 -18.04 11.60 11.86
N GLY A 87 -18.70 10.47 11.54
CA GLY A 87 -19.98 10.10 12.15
C GLY A 87 -21.17 10.98 11.78
N GLN A 88 -21.04 11.87 10.79
CA GLN A 88 -22.13 12.71 10.27
C GLN A 88 -22.98 12.02 9.19
N TYR A 89 -22.54 10.88 8.71
CA TYR A 89 -23.31 9.97 7.88
C TYR A 89 -23.53 8.68 8.68
N GLU A 90 -24.78 8.25 8.85
CA GLU A 90 -25.04 6.89 9.32
C GLU A 90 -24.27 5.93 8.39
N PRO A 91 -23.44 5.02 8.94
CA PRO A 91 -22.78 4.02 8.11
C PRO A 91 -23.89 3.29 7.38
N ASP A 92 -23.81 3.30 6.05
CA ASP A 92 -24.77 2.70 5.13
C ASP A 92 -25.40 1.45 5.77
N SER A 93 -26.61 1.62 6.32
CA SER A 93 -27.32 0.63 7.15
C SER A 93 -27.64 -0.65 6.34
N ASP A 94 -27.27 -0.66 5.07
CA ASP A 94 -27.63 -1.65 4.07
C ASP A 94 -26.63 -2.80 3.95
N LEU A 95 -25.41 -2.66 4.48
CA LEU A 95 -24.42 -3.75 4.42
C LEU A 95 -24.61 -4.76 5.56
N GLN A 96 -25.58 -5.64 5.37
CA GLN A 96 -25.89 -6.75 6.26
C GLN A 96 -25.96 -8.08 5.49
N ILE A 97 -25.69 -9.17 6.20
CA ILE A 97 -25.86 -10.51 5.64
C ILE A 97 -27.35 -10.78 5.49
N THR A 98 -27.77 -11.03 4.26
CA THR A 98 -29.17 -11.33 3.93
C THR A 98 -29.28 -12.73 3.33
N PHE A 99 -30.47 -13.33 3.43
CA PHE A 99 -30.76 -14.64 2.86
C PHE A 99 -31.68 -14.50 1.65
N PRO A 100 -31.49 -15.30 0.57
CA PRO A 100 -30.50 -16.38 0.41
C PRO A 100 -29.05 -15.91 0.23
N LEU A 101 -28.08 -16.61 0.86
CA LEU A 101 -26.67 -16.20 0.91
C LEU A 101 -26.02 -16.04 -0.48
N ASN A 102 -26.34 -16.91 -1.45
CA ASN A 102 -25.81 -16.78 -2.81
C ASN A 102 -26.11 -15.41 -3.43
N ARG A 103 -27.32 -14.88 -3.22
CA ARG A 103 -27.70 -13.56 -3.74
C ARG A 103 -26.99 -12.44 -2.99
N CYS A 104 -26.87 -12.58 -1.66
CA CYS A 104 -26.14 -11.63 -0.82
C CYS A 104 -24.67 -11.52 -1.25
N ILE A 105 -23.97 -12.65 -1.40
CA ILE A 105 -22.55 -12.66 -1.81
C ILE A 105 -22.35 -12.04 -3.19
N VAL A 106 -23.23 -12.33 -4.16
CA VAL A 106 -23.16 -11.71 -5.50
C VAL A 106 -23.28 -10.19 -5.40
N ALA A 107 -24.28 -9.68 -4.68
CA ALA A 107 -24.46 -8.24 -4.48
C ALA A 107 -23.27 -7.59 -3.75
N LEU A 108 -22.72 -8.27 -2.73
CA LEU A 108 -21.52 -7.81 -2.01
C LEU A 108 -20.29 -7.75 -2.92
N LYS A 109 -20.09 -8.74 -3.79
CA LYS A 109 -18.99 -8.78 -4.76
C LYS A 109 -19.11 -7.66 -5.79
N GLU A 110 -20.32 -7.36 -6.27
CA GLU A 110 -20.56 -6.23 -7.18
C GLU A 110 -20.23 -4.89 -6.50
N LYS A 111 -20.71 -4.67 -5.27
CA LYS A 111 -20.40 -3.44 -4.51
C LYS A 111 -18.90 -3.33 -4.22
N TYR A 112 -18.25 -4.42 -3.79
CA TYR A 112 -16.81 -4.46 -3.59
C TYR A 112 -16.05 -4.10 -4.88
N SER A 113 -16.46 -4.64 -6.03
CA SER A 113 -15.84 -4.33 -7.32
C SER A 113 -15.95 -2.84 -7.67
N ALA A 114 -17.12 -2.24 -7.46
CA ALA A 114 -17.34 -0.81 -7.72
C ALA A 114 -16.45 0.07 -6.81
N ILE A 115 -16.40 -0.23 -5.52
CA ILE A 115 -15.59 0.53 -4.55
C ILE A 115 -14.10 0.30 -4.78
N SER A 116 -13.69 -0.93 -5.09
CA SER A 116 -12.31 -1.26 -5.41
C SER A 116 -11.81 -0.51 -6.65
N ARG A 117 -12.67 -0.41 -7.67
CA ARG A 117 -12.39 0.41 -8.84
C ARG A 117 -12.23 1.89 -8.48
N LEU A 118 -13.13 2.46 -7.70
CA LEU A 118 -13.03 3.86 -7.26
C LEU A 118 -11.76 4.11 -6.44
N HIS A 119 -11.44 3.22 -5.50
CA HIS A 119 -10.21 3.28 -4.70
C HIS A 119 -8.96 3.25 -5.57
N ARG A 120 -8.93 2.37 -6.57
CA ARG A 120 -7.84 2.32 -7.55
C ARG A 120 -7.75 3.58 -8.41
N GLU A 121 -8.87 4.11 -8.90
CA GLU A 121 -8.91 5.34 -9.69
C GLU A 121 -8.38 6.54 -8.87
N ARG A 122 -8.75 6.65 -7.59
CA ARG A 122 -8.22 7.67 -6.67
C ARG A 122 -6.73 7.51 -6.44
N TYR A 123 -6.27 6.29 -6.20
CA TYR A 123 -4.84 6.02 -6.07
C TYR A 123 -4.06 6.46 -7.31
N GLU A 124 -4.51 6.10 -8.52
CA GLU A 124 -3.82 6.48 -9.76
C GLU A 124 -3.74 8.01 -9.96
N GLN A 125 -4.74 8.77 -9.48
CA GLN A 125 -4.69 10.24 -9.48
C GLN A 125 -3.57 10.76 -8.57
N VAL A 126 -3.39 10.13 -7.41
CA VAL A 126 -2.42 10.53 -6.39
C VAL A 126 -1.01 10.02 -6.70
N LYS A 127 -0.90 8.89 -7.39
CA LYS A 127 0.35 8.17 -7.65
C LYS A 127 1.44 9.05 -8.25
N LYS A 128 1.13 9.84 -9.27
CA LYS A 128 2.10 10.73 -9.92
C LYS A 128 2.66 11.79 -8.96
N LEU A 129 1.82 12.29 -8.06
CA LEU A 129 2.23 13.27 -7.06
C LEU A 129 3.19 12.64 -6.06
N VAL A 130 2.92 11.39 -5.64
CA VAL A 130 3.78 10.61 -4.74
C VAL A 130 5.10 10.26 -5.41
N GLU A 131 5.10 9.80 -6.66
CA GLU A 131 6.33 9.52 -7.43
C GLU A 131 7.21 10.78 -7.56
N ALA A 132 6.60 11.94 -7.84
CA ALA A 132 7.32 13.20 -7.89
C ALA A 132 7.86 13.61 -6.51
N LEU A 133 7.06 13.44 -5.45
CA LEU A 133 7.47 13.69 -4.08
C LEU A 133 8.68 12.84 -3.67
N GLU A 134 8.63 11.54 -3.95
CA GLU A 134 9.71 10.59 -3.68
C GLU A 134 10.98 11.00 -4.44
N SER A 135 10.85 11.40 -5.71
CA SER A 135 11.97 11.89 -6.52
C SER A 135 12.65 13.12 -5.90
N TYR A 136 11.90 14.15 -5.49
CA TYR A 136 12.48 15.33 -4.84
C TYR A 136 13.06 15.01 -3.46
N SER A 137 12.33 14.24 -2.65
CA SER A 137 12.74 13.88 -1.29
C SER A 137 13.97 12.98 -1.25
N SER A 138 14.26 12.21 -2.32
CA SER A 138 15.46 11.38 -2.41
C SER A 138 16.78 12.17 -2.38
N HIS A 139 16.72 13.47 -2.68
CA HIS A 139 17.85 14.40 -2.57
C HIS A 139 17.93 15.09 -1.20
N LEU A 140 16.90 14.92 -0.36
CA LEU A 140 16.80 15.50 0.98
C LEU A 140 17.01 14.41 2.04
N GLU A 141 16.92 14.79 3.30
CA GLU A 141 17.04 13.84 4.41
C GLU A 141 15.95 12.75 4.35
N ALA A 142 16.29 11.50 4.69
CA ALA A 142 15.38 10.36 4.57
C ALA A 142 14.06 10.50 5.37
N THR A 143 14.05 11.31 6.43
CA THR A 143 12.88 11.60 7.27
C THR A 143 12.23 12.94 6.94
N PHE A 144 12.59 13.55 5.80
CA PHE A 144 12.09 14.87 5.44
C PHE A 144 10.60 14.83 5.14
N VAL A 145 10.09 13.79 4.49
CA VAL A 145 8.65 13.57 4.28
C VAL A 145 8.00 13.10 5.58
N LYS A 146 6.92 13.77 6.01
CA LYS A 146 6.29 13.59 7.32
C LYS A 146 4.97 12.81 7.27
N ILE A 147 4.45 12.54 6.08
CA ILE A 147 3.18 11.84 5.88
C ILE A 147 3.43 10.43 5.34
N PRO A 148 2.55 9.46 5.65
CA PRO A 148 2.63 8.13 5.04
C PRO A 148 2.32 8.24 3.54
N LEU A 149 3.12 7.57 2.72
CA LEU A 149 2.93 7.53 1.26
C LEU A 149 2.39 6.16 0.84
N PRO A 150 1.50 6.11 -0.16
CA PRO A 150 1.05 4.84 -0.71
C PRO A 150 2.19 4.18 -1.50
N PRO A 151 2.24 2.85 -1.60
CA PRO A 151 3.32 2.15 -2.29
C PRO A 151 3.35 2.44 -3.79
N THR A 152 4.45 2.99 -4.32
CA THR A 152 4.60 3.35 -5.74
C THR A 152 5.24 2.26 -6.61
N ALA A 153 5.73 1.17 -6.00
CA ALA A 153 6.46 0.13 -6.71
C ALA A 153 5.63 -0.56 -7.82
N PRO A 154 6.27 -1.05 -8.90
CA PRO A 154 5.57 -1.76 -9.97
C PRO A 154 4.79 -2.95 -9.42
N ASN A 155 3.50 -3.05 -9.75
CA ASN A 155 2.56 -4.07 -9.26
C ASN A 155 2.29 -4.06 -7.74
N ALA A 156 2.68 -3.01 -7.01
CA ALA A 156 2.28 -2.89 -5.62
C ALA A 156 0.76 -2.75 -5.50
N SER A 157 0.16 -3.54 -4.61
CA SER A 157 -1.26 -3.43 -4.28
C SER A 157 -1.43 -2.42 -3.15
N ILE A 158 -2.36 -1.48 -3.31
CA ILE A 158 -2.67 -0.52 -2.24
C ILE A 158 -3.55 -1.22 -1.20
N PRO A 159 -3.20 -1.12 0.09
CA PRO A 159 -4.04 -1.64 1.16
C PRO A 159 -5.46 -1.06 1.08
N PRO A 160 -6.53 -1.87 1.29
CA PRO A 160 -7.91 -1.40 1.29
C PRO A 160 -8.24 -0.33 2.34
N ASN A 161 -7.38 -0.19 3.35
CA ASN A 161 -7.51 0.75 4.45
C ASN A 161 -6.54 1.94 4.34
N PHE A 162 -5.81 2.08 3.23
CA PHE A 162 -4.94 3.23 3.04
C PHE A 162 -5.78 4.47 2.79
N ASP A 163 -5.54 5.52 3.56
CA ASP A 163 -6.30 6.77 3.46
C ASP A 163 -6.05 7.46 2.10
N LEU A 164 -7.11 7.56 1.29
CA LEU A 164 -7.18 8.27 0.01
C LEU A 164 -8.28 9.34 0.04
N SER A 165 -8.67 9.76 1.23
CA SER A 165 -9.70 10.76 1.45
C SER A 165 -9.30 12.14 0.90
N PRO A 166 -10.26 13.04 0.65
CA PRO A 166 -9.96 14.42 0.27
C PRO A 166 -9.02 15.13 1.25
N SER A 167 -9.13 14.87 2.56
CA SER A 167 -8.25 15.46 3.57
C SER A 167 -6.81 14.95 3.45
N TYR A 168 -6.63 13.66 3.19
CA TYR A 168 -5.31 13.09 2.90
C TYR A 168 -4.70 13.70 1.64
N VAL A 169 -5.47 13.79 0.55
CA VAL A 169 -4.99 14.39 -0.70
C VAL A 169 -4.55 15.84 -0.49
N THR A 170 -5.30 16.61 0.30
CA THR A 170 -4.94 17.99 0.65
C THR A 170 -3.65 18.04 1.49
N LYS A 171 -3.48 17.13 2.47
CA LYS A 171 -2.23 17.02 3.24
C LYS A 171 -1.05 16.66 2.35
N LEU A 172 -1.25 15.76 1.39
CA LEU A 172 -0.24 15.37 0.43
C LEU A 172 0.18 16.52 -0.49
N ASP A 173 -0.77 17.32 -0.98
CA ASP A 173 -0.48 18.49 -1.81
C ASP A 173 0.32 19.57 -1.05
N ASN A 174 -0.06 19.82 0.20
CA ASN A 174 0.68 20.72 1.10
C ASN A 174 2.10 20.20 1.36
N GLU A 175 2.25 18.90 1.61
CA GLU A 175 3.55 18.28 1.83
C GLU A 175 4.41 18.32 0.57
N PHE A 176 3.82 18.07 -0.60
CA PHE A 176 4.49 18.21 -1.88
C PHE A 176 5.02 19.62 -2.09
N THR A 177 4.17 20.62 -1.86
CA THR A 177 4.58 22.04 -1.96
C THR A 177 5.76 22.33 -1.03
N ARG A 178 5.69 21.89 0.23
CA ARG A 178 6.77 22.08 1.21
C ARG A 178 8.09 21.44 0.77
N VAL A 179 8.05 20.20 0.28
CA VAL A 179 9.23 19.47 -0.18
C VAL A 179 9.81 20.11 -1.44
N TYR A 180 8.96 20.44 -2.39
CA TYR A 180 9.36 21.09 -3.64
C TYR A 180 10.02 22.45 -3.39
N GLU A 181 9.44 23.27 -2.52
CA GLU A 181 10.00 24.58 -2.16
C GLU A 181 11.37 24.45 -1.50
N GLU A 182 11.53 23.56 -0.52
CA GLU A 182 12.82 23.37 0.16
C GLU A 182 13.87 22.78 -0.79
N TYR A 183 13.51 21.81 -1.64
CA TYR A 183 14.39 21.29 -2.69
C TYR A 183 14.91 22.42 -3.58
N ASN A 184 14.03 23.24 -4.16
CA ASN A 184 14.42 24.33 -5.06
C ASN A 184 15.26 25.40 -4.34
N LYS A 185 14.91 25.72 -3.09
CA LYS A 185 15.69 26.66 -2.26
C LYS A 185 17.11 26.16 -2.02
N ARG A 186 17.28 24.87 -1.69
CA ARG A 186 18.61 24.27 -1.47
C ARG A 186 19.39 24.16 -2.78
N VAL A 187 18.75 23.76 -3.88
CA VAL A 187 19.32 23.79 -5.23
C VAL A 187 19.86 25.18 -5.58
N HIS A 188 19.05 26.22 -5.35
CA HIS A 188 19.47 27.59 -5.62
C HIS A 188 20.65 28.02 -4.75
N LEU A 189 20.62 27.69 -3.45
CA LEU A 189 21.72 27.97 -2.53
C LEU A 189 23.03 27.29 -2.97
N VAL A 190 22.98 26.02 -3.36
CA VAL A 190 24.15 25.27 -3.86
C VAL A 190 24.69 25.92 -5.13
N LYS A 191 23.81 26.24 -6.09
CA LYS A 191 24.18 26.89 -7.34
C LYS A 191 24.93 28.20 -7.10
N VAL A 192 24.34 29.10 -6.32
CA VAL A 192 24.94 30.41 -6.01
C VAL A 192 26.26 30.24 -5.27
N THR A 193 26.32 29.38 -4.25
CA THR A 193 27.54 29.15 -3.47
C THR A 193 28.66 28.55 -4.33
N SER A 194 28.33 27.63 -5.24
CA SER A 194 29.29 27.04 -6.17
C SER A 194 29.78 28.04 -7.23
N GLU A 195 28.91 28.92 -7.74
CA GLU A 195 29.33 30.02 -8.62
C GLU A 195 30.29 30.99 -7.90
N GLU A 196 30.04 31.30 -6.63
CA GLU A 196 30.94 32.09 -5.79
C GLU A 196 32.30 31.41 -5.61
N ILE A 197 32.32 30.10 -5.33
CA ILE A 197 33.56 29.31 -5.21
C ILE A 197 34.37 29.36 -6.50
N ILE A 198 33.73 29.17 -7.65
CA ILE A 198 34.40 29.19 -8.96
C ILE A 198 35.00 30.58 -9.25
N LYS A 199 34.26 31.65 -8.94
CA LYS A 199 34.78 33.03 -9.06
C LYS A 199 35.99 33.24 -8.15
N LEU A 200 35.92 32.80 -6.89
CA LEU A 200 37.03 32.92 -5.95
C LEU A 200 38.29 32.16 -6.41
N TRP A 201 38.14 30.95 -6.98
CA TRP A 201 39.28 30.23 -7.57
C TRP A 201 39.92 31.00 -8.72
N ALA A 202 39.11 31.61 -9.59
CA ALA A 202 39.61 32.42 -10.70
C ALA A 202 40.37 33.66 -10.19
N GLU A 203 39.82 34.37 -9.20
CA GLU A 203 40.44 35.55 -8.59
C GLU A 203 41.73 35.23 -7.83
N LEU A 204 41.78 34.09 -7.15
CA LEU A 204 42.96 33.61 -6.43
C LEU A 204 44.01 32.98 -7.37
N GLY A 205 43.70 32.80 -8.65
CA GLY A 205 44.56 32.08 -9.60
C GLY A 205 44.80 30.62 -9.19
N THR A 206 43.83 29.97 -8.57
CA THR A 206 43.94 28.59 -8.08
C THR A 206 44.14 27.62 -9.27
N PRO A 207 45.23 26.82 -9.31
CA PRO A 207 45.47 25.86 -10.38
C PRO A 207 44.36 24.80 -10.45
N GLN A 208 44.03 24.33 -11.65
CA GLN A 208 42.95 23.36 -11.86
C GLN A 208 43.14 22.05 -11.07
N ALA A 209 44.39 21.62 -10.84
CA ALA A 209 44.71 20.45 -10.01
C ALA A 209 44.32 20.59 -8.52
N GLN A 210 44.07 21.82 -8.06
CA GLN A 210 43.63 22.14 -6.70
C GLN A 210 42.14 22.53 -6.63
N THR A 211 41.47 22.63 -7.78
CA THR A 211 40.02 22.89 -7.84
C THR A 211 39.24 21.59 -7.75
N ASP A 212 38.02 21.69 -7.22
CA ASP A 212 37.11 20.54 -7.17
C ASP A 212 36.41 20.36 -8.51
N SER A 213 36.79 19.32 -9.25
CA SER A 213 36.25 19.03 -10.58
C SER A 213 34.74 18.73 -10.56
N THR A 214 34.21 18.23 -9.43
CA THR A 214 32.77 17.96 -9.29
C THR A 214 31.97 19.25 -9.25
N ILE A 215 32.42 20.25 -8.48
CA ILE A 215 31.82 21.58 -8.40
C ILE A 215 31.82 22.23 -9.78
N VAL A 216 32.96 22.21 -10.49
CA VAL A 216 33.08 22.78 -11.84
C VAL A 216 32.13 22.10 -12.84
N LYS A 217 31.92 20.78 -12.71
CA LYS A 217 31.07 20.00 -13.61
C LYS A 217 29.58 20.28 -13.38
N TYR A 218 29.13 20.36 -12.12
CA TYR A 218 27.71 20.29 -11.79
C TYR A 218 27.05 21.61 -11.41
N TYR A 219 27.82 22.67 -11.08
CA TYR A 219 27.25 23.90 -10.50
C TYR A 219 26.14 24.60 -11.32
N ARG A 220 26.13 24.49 -12.66
CA ARG A 220 25.15 25.18 -13.50
C ARG A 220 23.88 24.39 -13.74
N ASP A 221 24.07 23.14 -14.17
CA ASP A 221 23.04 22.35 -14.84
C ASP A 221 22.43 21.29 -13.92
N ALA A 222 23.18 20.81 -12.93
CA ALA A 222 22.72 19.81 -11.97
C ALA A 222 23.33 20.03 -10.57
N PRO A 223 23.13 21.21 -9.95
CA PRO A 223 23.70 21.55 -8.65
C PRO A 223 23.32 20.57 -7.54
N GLU A 224 22.17 19.90 -7.64
CA GLU A 224 21.73 18.83 -6.72
C GLU A 224 22.71 17.65 -6.64
N GLN A 225 23.53 17.43 -7.67
CA GLN A 225 24.59 16.41 -7.68
C GLN A 225 25.75 16.75 -6.72
N LEU A 226 25.82 17.98 -6.22
CA LEU A 226 26.77 18.39 -5.19
C LEU A 226 26.26 18.13 -3.76
N GLY A 227 25.06 17.57 -3.64
CA GLY A 227 24.41 17.26 -2.38
C GLY A 227 23.51 18.39 -1.89
N LEU A 228 22.31 18.05 -1.41
CA LEU A 228 21.36 18.99 -0.84
C LEU A 228 21.09 18.73 0.65
N HIS A 229 21.80 17.81 1.31
CA HIS A 229 21.64 17.62 2.74
C HIS A 229 22.26 18.79 3.50
N ASP A 230 21.77 19.07 4.71
CA ASP A 230 22.32 20.15 5.54
C ASP A 230 23.85 20.04 5.75
N THR A 231 24.38 18.81 5.83
CA THR A 231 25.82 18.54 5.91
C THR A 231 26.57 18.98 4.65
N ASP A 232 25.99 18.73 3.48
CA ASP A 232 26.60 19.08 2.18
C ASP A 232 26.62 20.59 2.00
N LEU A 233 25.50 21.24 2.34
CA LEU A 233 25.39 22.70 2.36
C LEU A 233 26.40 23.35 3.30
N ALA A 234 26.59 22.79 4.50
CA ALA A 234 27.59 23.27 5.47
C ALA A 234 29.02 23.10 4.94
N ASN A 235 29.32 21.96 4.32
CA ASN A 235 30.62 21.69 3.72
C ASN A 235 30.93 22.66 2.56
N LEU A 236 29.96 22.90 1.69
CA LEU A 236 30.10 23.81 0.55
C LEU A 236 30.32 25.26 1.02
N LYS A 237 29.52 25.72 1.98
CA LYS A 237 29.72 27.03 2.62
C LYS A 237 31.09 27.15 3.28
N GLY A 238 31.51 26.13 4.04
CA GLY A 238 32.82 26.10 4.66
C GLY A 238 33.97 26.18 3.65
N LYS A 239 33.84 25.54 2.48
CA LYS A 239 34.81 25.66 1.38
C LYS A 239 34.86 27.09 0.82
N ARG A 240 33.70 27.71 0.57
CA ARG A 240 33.62 29.11 0.13
C ARG A 240 34.27 30.07 1.13
N ASP A 241 33.93 29.92 2.42
CA ASP A 241 34.39 30.84 3.46
C ASP A 241 35.92 30.80 3.61
N ARG A 242 36.53 29.61 3.51
CA ARG A 242 38.00 29.45 3.49
C ARG A 242 38.65 30.20 2.32
N LEU A 243 38.08 30.11 1.12
CA LEU A 243 38.61 30.83 -0.06
C LEU A 243 38.45 32.35 0.10
N MET A 244 37.34 32.79 0.68
CA MET A 244 37.11 34.21 0.96
C MET A 244 38.10 34.76 1.97
N ASP A 245 38.40 34.00 3.03
CA ASP A 245 39.40 34.39 4.03
C ASP A 245 40.82 34.40 3.45
N GLU A 246 41.15 33.45 2.57
CA GLU A 246 42.41 33.46 1.83
C GLU A 246 42.55 34.72 0.96
N LYS A 247 41.49 35.08 0.22
CA LYS A 247 41.46 36.30 -0.60
C LYS A 247 41.72 37.54 0.25
N LYS A 248 40.98 37.71 1.36
CA LYS A 248 41.17 38.85 2.29
C LYS A 248 42.60 38.92 2.83
N ASN A 249 43.18 37.78 3.20
CA ASN A 249 44.55 37.72 3.70
C ASN A 249 45.58 38.11 2.63
N ARG A 250 45.39 37.70 1.37
CA ARG A 250 46.27 38.10 0.26
C ARG A 250 46.13 39.59 -0.05
N GLU A 251 44.91 40.12 -0.07
CA GLU A 251 44.66 41.56 -0.27
C GLU A 251 45.31 42.42 0.81
N LYS A 252 45.23 41.99 2.09
CA LYS A 252 45.90 42.67 3.20
C LYS A 252 47.42 42.68 3.00
N LYS A 253 48.02 41.53 2.69
CA LYS A 253 49.49 41.44 2.44
C LYS A 253 49.92 42.31 1.27
N LEU A 254 49.15 42.35 0.18
CA LEU A 254 49.44 43.20 -0.98
C LEU A 254 49.39 44.69 -0.61
N LYS A 255 48.42 45.10 0.22
CA LYS A 255 48.32 46.48 0.71
C LYS A 255 49.54 46.85 1.56
N ASP A 256 49.94 45.98 2.48
CA ASP A 256 51.10 46.22 3.36
C ASP A 256 52.39 46.31 2.55
N LEU A 257 52.59 45.43 1.55
CA LEU A 257 53.73 45.47 0.63
C LEU A 257 53.76 46.75 -0.21
N LYS A 258 52.59 47.22 -0.68
CA LYS A 258 52.50 48.46 -1.44
C LYS A 258 52.93 49.67 -0.61
N VAL A 259 52.48 49.77 0.64
CA VAL A 259 52.90 50.83 1.58
C VAL A 259 54.41 50.78 1.83
N ALA A 260 54.99 49.59 1.97
CA ALA A 260 56.43 49.41 2.20
C ALA A 260 57.32 49.74 0.98
N VAL A 261 56.76 49.77 -0.23
CA VAL A 261 57.48 50.10 -1.47
C VAL A 261 57.30 51.56 -1.88
N GLU A 262 56.17 52.18 -1.52
CA GLU A 262 55.84 53.58 -1.84
C GLU A 262 56.23 54.59 -0.74
N GLY A 263 56.50 54.12 0.49
CA GLY A 263 56.98 54.92 1.62
C GLY A 263 58.49 54.84 1.80
#